data_AF-A0A956JBP4-F1
#
_entry.id   AF-A0A956JBP4-F1
#
_cell.length_a   1.000
_cell.length_b   1.000
_cell.length_c   1.000
_cell.angle_alpha   90.00
_cell.angle_beta   90.00
_cell.angle_gamma   90.00
#
_symmetry.space_group_name_H-M   'P 1'
#
loop_
_entity.id
_entity.type
_entity.pdbx_description
1 polymer ?
#
loop_
_entity_poly.entity_id
_entity_poly.type
_entity_poly.pdbx_seq_one_letter_code
_entity_poly.pdbx_strand_id
1 'polypeptide(L)'
;MMKKELLILASALGLLTACPGDDAPPATTDSDDDSGTGSTTNTPTTMTAGMTAGTGDGTGTGDETATDGGGPVCGNGVVEEGEACDDSGESATCNDDCTAAACGDGVLNETAGEVCDDGGESAACNDDCTAAMCGDGIVNASAMEDCDDSGESETCNDDCTTSMCGDGVLNETAGEICDDGNADDFDFCNNLCDVAPAAVLDMMHVFDTDTGELDGVPQTHWDPATSTWYLTGLTISAGGVLTVVGDTGLTIMVDGAVDIAGVLDVSGGNGGPATPINVCDTAGLGGIGGPGGFDGGVGAGNMGTGTQDGAPGEGPGMAPATGGMSSTATDMIDAASGGGGGGHLLPGADGTQNAGTTAGVGGEMHMSLPPLIGGGGGGGGGVEKDDAFGMLGPGDDEGSGGGGGGGAVSISATVSITVTGTIDASGGDGGPANACGGNLGGLGGGGAGGTIQLDSPATDAMMGILDVTGGAGGSIGFDGYDGGAGADGNVVVL
;
A
#
# COMPACT_ATOMS: atom_id res chain seq x y z
N MET A 1 -10.96 42.32 29.09
CA MET A 1 -12.20 41.82 29.72
C MET A 1 -12.45 40.43 29.17
N MET A 2 -12.50 39.42 30.07
CA MET A 2 -13.02 38.04 29.88
C MET A 2 -12.28 37.18 28.82
N LYS A 3 -11.29 36.33 29.15
CA LYS A 3 -11.36 35.02 29.85
C LYS A 3 -12.55 34.16 29.39
N LYS A 4 -12.28 33.17 28.52
CA LYS A 4 -13.07 31.96 28.36
C LYS A 4 -12.14 30.77 28.62
N GLU A 5 -12.34 30.16 29.78
CA GLU A 5 -11.83 28.84 30.12
C GLU A 5 -12.65 27.80 29.33
N LEU A 6 -11.99 26.83 28.69
CA LEU A 6 -12.63 25.64 28.15
C LEU A 6 -12.27 24.46 29.04
N LEU A 7 -13.33 23.86 29.57
CA LEU A 7 -13.35 22.85 30.62
C LEU A 7 -13.09 21.47 30.01
N ILE A 8 -12.10 20.76 30.54
CA ILE A 8 -11.81 19.35 30.27
C ILE A 8 -12.91 18.51 30.94
N LEU A 9 -13.66 17.73 30.17
CA LEU A 9 -14.47 16.62 30.68
C LEU A 9 -13.83 15.29 30.27
N ALA A 10 -13.26 14.62 31.26
CA ALA A 10 -12.99 13.20 31.21
C ALA A 10 -14.30 12.42 31.45
N SER A 11 -14.59 11.44 30.60
CA SER A 11 -15.55 10.37 30.90
C SER A 11 -14.94 9.05 30.45
N ALA A 12 -14.61 8.22 31.43
CA ALA A 12 -14.11 6.87 31.24
C ALA A 12 -15.26 5.84 31.27
N LEU A 13 -14.97 4.71 30.60
CA LEU A 13 -15.39 3.35 30.93
C LEU A 13 -16.82 2.90 30.60
N GLY A 14 -16.91 2.04 29.57
CA GLY A 14 -18.10 1.27 29.20
C GLY A 14 -17.75 -0.05 28.50
N LEU A 15 -17.38 -1.05 29.32
CA LEU A 15 -17.49 -2.51 29.13
C LEU A 15 -17.57 -3.12 27.71
N LEU A 16 -16.51 -3.85 27.36
CA LEU A 16 -16.43 -4.86 26.32
C LEU A 16 -17.12 -6.15 26.80
N THR A 17 -18.17 -6.60 26.12
CA THR A 17 -18.76 -7.95 26.30
C THR A 17 -18.34 -8.85 25.14
N ALA A 18 -17.50 -9.83 25.45
CA ALA A 18 -17.12 -10.94 24.58
C ALA A 18 -18.29 -11.92 24.36
N CYS A 19 -18.33 -12.54 23.17
CA CYS A 19 -19.08 -13.76 22.91
C CYS A 19 -18.21 -14.71 22.06
N PRO A 20 -18.00 -15.98 22.47
CA PRO A 20 -17.25 -16.99 21.70
C PRO A 20 -18.16 -17.99 20.97
N GLY A 21 -17.62 -18.65 19.93
CA GLY A 21 -18.18 -19.84 19.26
C GLY A 21 -18.15 -19.69 17.73
N ASP A 22 -17.17 -20.24 17.02
CA ASP A 22 -17.04 -21.65 16.57
C ASP A 22 -18.17 -22.09 15.62
N ASP A 23 -17.83 -22.30 14.33
CA ASP A 23 -18.07 -23.56 13.59
C ASP A 23 -18.01 -23.34 12.06
N ALA A 24 -16.86 -23.68 11.48
CA ALA A 24 -16.70 -23.90 10.04
C ALA A 24 -17.26 -25.29 9.66
N PRO A 25 -18.02 -25.43 8.55
CA PRO A 25 -18.30 -26.74 7.99
C PRO A 25 -17.23 -27.18 6.96
N PRO A 26 -16.99 -28.50 6.86
CA PRO A 26 -15.82 -29.05 6.19
C PRO A 26 -16.00 -29.23 4.67
N ALA A 27 -14.87 -29.21 3.98
CA ALA A 27 -14.70 -29.69 2.62
C ALA A 27 -15.10 -31.17 2.53
N THR A 28 -15.98 -31.50 1.58
CA THR A 28 -16.23 -32.87 1.16
C THR A 28 -15.44 -33.18 -0.11
N THR A 29 -14.47 -34.07 0.04
CA THR A 29 -13.98 -34.97 -0.98
C THR A 29 -15.07 -35.99 -1.33
N ASP A 30 -15.39 -36.21 -2.60
CA ASP A 30 -15.09 -37.48 -3.27
C ASP A 30 -15.58 -37.54 -4.72
N SER A 31 -14.70 -38.10 -5.57
CA SER A 31 -14.98 -39.04 -6.67
C SER A 31 -15.81 -38.57 -7.88
N ASP A 32 -15.13 -38.30 -9.00
CA ASP A 32 -15.12 -39.23 -10.15
C ASP A 32 -14.19 -38.70 -11.24
N ASP A 33 -12.98 -39.27 -11.29
CA ASP A 33 -11.98 -39.06 -12.34
C ASP A 33 -11.70 -40.45 -12.93
N ASP A 34 -12.24 -40.73 -14.12
CA ASP A 34 -11.69 -41.75 -15.01
C ASP A 34 -11.81 -41.33 -16.47
N SER A 35 -10.62 -41.16 -17.06
CA SER A 35 -10.20 -41.32 -18.46
C SER A 35 -11.27 -41.23 -19.57
N GLY A 36 -11.13 -40.40 -20.59
CA GLY A 36 -9.92 -39.97 -21.27
C GLY A 36 -10.06 -40.18 -22.78
N THR A 37 -9.33 -39.36 -23.52
CA THR A 37 -8.85 -39.53 -24.91
C THR A 37 -9.62 -38.86 -26.06
N GLY A 38 -8.96 -37.80 -26.55
CA GLY A 38 -8.71 -37.51 -27.98
C GLY A 38 -9.84 -36.86 -28.76
N SER A 39 -9.63 -36.03 -29.76
CA SER A 39 -8.45 -35.43 -30.38
C SER A 39 -9.00 -34.54 -31.52
N THR A 40 -8.24 -33.51 -31.88
CA THR A 40 -8.26 -32.74 -33.14
C THR A 40 -9.41 -31.76 -33.45
N THR A 41 -9.07 -30.46 -33.36
CA THR A 41 -9.09 -29.42 -34.43
C THR A 41 -10.24 -29.38 -35.45
N ASN A 42 -11.02 -28.27 -35.44
CA ASN A 42 -10.99 -27.18 -36.43
C ASN A 42 -12.29 -26.35 -36.43
N THR A 43 -12.11 -25.03 -36.42
CA THR A 43 -13.02 -23.94 -36.83
C THR A 43 -13.45 -24.08 -38.31
N PRO A 44 -14.32 -23.22 -38.89
CA PRO A 44 -15.68 -22.77 -38.52
C PRO A 44 -16.71 -23.13 -39.63
N THR A 45 -18.02 -23.02 -39.36
CA THR A 45 -18.99 -22.36 -40.28
C THR A 45 -20.40 -22.24 -39.69
N THR A 46 -20.94 -21.04 -39.87
CA THR A 46 -22.35 -20.63 -39.94
C THR A 46 -23.36 -21.72 -40.31
N MET A 47 -24.48 -21.80 -39.57
CA MET A 47 -25.81 -22.02 -40.13
C MET A 47 -26.91 -21.50 -39.19
N THR A 48 -27.66 -20.57 -39.74
CA THR A 48 -29.01 -20.10 -39.46
C THR A 48 -30.04 -21.21 -39.16
N ALA A 49 -30.85 -20.99 -38.11
CA ALA A 49 -32.22 -21.48 -37.90
C ALA A 49 -32.84 -20.53 -36.85
N GLY A 50 -34.11 -20.11 -36.86
CA GLY A 50 -35.28 -20.42 -37.65
C GLY A 50 -36.51 -19.83 -36.93
N MET A 51 -37.67 -19.88 -37.61
CA MET A 51 -39.05 -19.56 -37.14
C MET A 51 -39.48 -18.09 -37.29
N THR A 52 -39.93 -17.62 -38.47
CA THR A 52 -41.23 -17.83 -39.17
C THR A 52 -42.46 -17.28 -38.45
N ALA A 53 -42.82 -16.05 -38.83
CA ALA A 53 -44.15 -15.46 -38.69
C ALA A 53 -45.13 -16.08 -39.72
N GLY A 54 -46.36 -16.31 -39.28
CA GLY A 54 -47.46 -16.80 -40.11
C GLY A 54 -48.13 -15.66 -40.87
N THR A 55 -48.18 -15.77 -42.20
CA THR A 55 -49.08 -15.01 -43.08
C THR A 55 -50.14 -15.96 -43.60
N GLY A 56 -51.41 -15.74 -43.22
CA GLY A 56 -52.57 -16.37 -43.82
C GLY A 56 -53.22 -15.40 -44.81
N ASP A 57 -53.13 -15.71 -46.10
CA ASP A 57 -53.93 -15.06 -47.15
C ASP A 57 -54.90 -16.10 -47.72
N GLY A 58 -56.19 -15.81 -47.57
CA GLY A 58 -57.31 -16.62 -48.02
C GLY A 58 -58.20 -15.78 -48.92
N THR A 59 -58.00 -15.90 -50.23
CA THR A 59 -58.85 -15.27 -51.25
C THR A 59 -60.19 -15.99 -51.35
N GLY A 60 -61.27 -15.33 -50.91
CA GLY A 60 -62.66 -15.74 -51.16
C GLY A 60 -63.42 -14.63 -51.87
N THR A 61 -63.68 -14.80 -53.17
CA THR A 61 -64.60 -13.93 -53.93
C THR A 61 -66.04 -14.35 -53.66
N GLY A 62 -66.83 -13.43 -53.11
CA GLY A 62 -68.28 -13.56 -52.94
C GLY A 62 -68.92 -12.19 -52.99
N ASP A 63 -69.76 -12.02 -53.99
CA ASP A 63 -70.38 -10.79 -54.49
C ASP A 63 -71.76 -10.51 -53.86
N GLU A 64 -72.00 -9.24 -53.57
CA GLU A 64 -73.23 -8.50 -53.18
C GLU A 64 -74.20 -9.04 -52.11
N THR A 65 -74.37 -8.27 -51.03
CA THR A 65 -75.57 -7.40 -50.84
C THR A 65 -75.45 -6.56 -49.56
N ALA A 66 -75.52 -5.24 -49.73
CA ALA A 66 -75.60 -4.28 -48.64
C ALA A 66 -76.89 -4.45 -47.81
N THR A 67 -76.72 -4.67 -46.52
CA THR A 67 -77.54 -4.05 -45.48
C THR A 67 -76.61 -3.22 -44.63
N ASP A 68 -76.69 -1.91 -44.90
CA ASP A 68 -76.23 -0.78 -44.11
C ASP A 68 -76.51 -1.00 -42.61
N GLY A 69 -75.45 -1.39 -41.93
CA GLY A 69 -75.27 -1.45 -40.49
C GLY A 69 -73.78 -1.33 -40.25
N GLY A 70 -73.17 -0.32 -40.91
CA GLY A 70 -71.76 0.01 -40.75
C GLY A 70 -71.49 0.08 -39.26
N GLY A 71 -70.62 -0.79 -38.77
CA GLY A 71 -70.05 -0.58 -37.45
C GLY A 71 -69.37 0.79 -37.42
N PRO A 72 -69.16 1.36 -36.23
CA PRO A 72 -68.45 2.63 -36.08
C PRO A 72 -67.17 2.61 -36.94
N VAL A 73 -67.01 3.61 -37.82
CA VAL A 73 -65.85 3.72 -38.72
C VAL A 73 -65.00 4.91 -38.31
N CYS A 74 -63.88 4.63 -37.64
CA CYS A 74 -62.94 5.66 -37.25
C CYS A 74 -62.41 6.46 -38.45
N GLY A 75 -62.32 7.79 -38.29
CA GLY A 75 -61.73 8.72 -39.26
C GLY A 75 -62.72 9.24 -40.31
N ASN A 76 -64.03 9.14 -40.07
CA ASN A 76 -65.07 9.60 -40.99
C ASN A 76 -65.57 11.03 -40.67
N GLY A 77 -65.11 11.61 -39.57
CA GLY A 77 -65.49 12.93 -39.06
C GLY A 77 -66.78 12.96 -38.23
N VAL A 78 -67.27 11.81 -37.76
CA VAL A 78 -68.49 11.69 -36.94
C VAL A 78 -68.25 10.73 -35.80
N VAL A 79 -68.34 11.22 -34.56
CA VAL A 79 -68.22 10.39 -33.35
C VAL A 79 -69.39 9.39 -33.25
N GLU A 80 -69.08 8.10 -33.38
CA GLU A 80 -70.02 6.97 -33.29
C GLU A 80 -69.90 6.18 -31.97
N GLU A 81 -70.80 5.21 -31.74
CA GLU A 81 -70.80 4.41 -30.50
C GLU A 81 -69.53 3.54 -30.40
N GLY A 82 -68.64 3.86 -29.47
CA GLY A 82 -67.36 3.17 -29.28
C GLY A 82 -66.14 4.05 -29.58
N GLU A 83 -66.34 5.21 -30.19
CA GLU A 83 -65.29 6.21 -30.45
C GLU A 83 -65.27 7.26 -29.33
N ALA A 84 -64.07 7.65 -28.91
CA ALA A 84 -63.90 8.76 -27.97
C ALA A 84 -63.91 10.12 -28.71
N CYS A 85 -63.52 10.11 -29.98
CA CYS A 85 -63.38 11.26 -30.88
C CYS A 85 -63.38 10.77 -32.34
N ASP A 86 -63.61 11.66 -33.31
CA ASP A 86 -63.41 11.39 -34.74
C ASP A 86 -63.21 12.72 -35.47
N ASP A 87 -61.94 13.10 -35.62
CA ASP A 87 -61.52 14.35 -36.26
C ASP A 87 -61.12 14.14 -37.74
N SER A 88 -61.61 13.05 -38.36
CA SER A 88 -61.20 12.62 -39.72
C SER A 88 -59.73 12.18 -39.84
N GLY A 89 -59.20 11.56 -38.78
CA GLY A 89 -57.82 11.09 -38.64
C GLY A 89 -57.18 11.61 -37.35
N GLU A 90 -55.87 11.37 -37.20
CA GLU A 90 -55.05 11.92 -36.10
C GLU A 90 -55.21 13.44 -35.98
N SER A 91 -55.40 13.90 -34.75
CA SER A 91 -55.46 15.31 -34.36
C SER A 91 -54.83 15.50 -32.99
N ALA A 92 -54.66 16.77 -32.56
CA ALA A 92 -54.15 17.08 -31.22
C ALA A 92 -55.02 16.58 -30.05
N THR A 93 -56.21 16.02 -30.34
CA THR A 93 -57.12 15.45 -29.34
C THR A 93 -57.63 14.05 -29.69
N CYS A 94 -57.23 13.50 -30.84
CA CYS A 94 -57.76 12.23 -31.35
C CYS A 94 -56.66 11.39 -31.99
N ASN A 95 -56.57 10.12 -31.62
CA ASN A 95 -55.66 9.16 -32.25
C ASN A 95 -56.23 8.63 -33.57
N ASP A 96 -55.37 8.03 -34.38
CA ASP A 96 -55.74 7.40 -35.66
C ASP A 96 -56.72 6.20 -35.50
N ASP A 97 -56.88 5.68 -34.28
CA ASP A 97 -57.83 4.62 -33.93
C ASP A 97 -59.09 5.13 -33.20
N CYS A 98 -59.30 6.46 -33.16
CA CYS A 98 -60.45 7.13 -32.55
C CYS A 98 -60.57 6.94 -31.02
N THR A 99 -59.44 6.62 -30.39
CA THR A 99 -59.24 6.84 -28.95
C THR A 99 -58.80 8.30 -28.71
N ALA A 100 -59.02 8.79 -27.49
CA ALA A 100 -58.63 10.15 -27.14
C ALA A 100 -57.10 10.22 -27.02
N ALA A 101 -56.47 11.18 -27.70
CA ALA A 101 -55.03 11.34 -27.65
C ALA A 101 -54.55 11.60 -26.22
N ALA A 102 -53.71 10.71 -25.71
CA ALA A 102 -53.10 10.84 -24.40
C ALA A 102 -51.80 10.05 -24.31
N CYS A 103 -50.72 10.73 -23.94
CA CYS A 103 -49.46 10.07 -23.67
C CYS A 103 -49.60 8.88 -22.70
N GLY A 104 -49.03 7.74 -23.11
CA GLY A 104 -49.02 6.48 -22.38
C GLY A 104 -50.23 5.59 -22.70
N ASP A 105 -51.00 5.89 -23.75
CA ASP A 105 -52.11 5.06 -24.20
C ASP A 105 -51.68 3.94 -25.17
N GLY A 106 -50.40 3.93 -25.56
CA GLY A 106 -49.79 2.96 -26.46
C GLY A 106 -50.01 3.25 -27.94
N VAL A 107 -50.50 4.44 -28.29
CA VAL A 107 -50.76 4.89 -29.67
C VAL A 107 -50.06 6.21 -29.92
N LEU A 108 -48.91 6.15 -30.61
CA LEU A 108 -48.14 7.34 -30.99
C LEU A 108 -49.00 8.35 -31.76
N ASN A 109 -49.08 9.58 -31.24
CA ASN A 109 -49.75 10.71 -31.87
C ASN A 109 -48.79 11.91 -32.09
N GLU A 110 -48.20 11.98 -33.28
CA GLU A 110 -47.24 13.04 -33.63
C GLU A 110 -47.90 14.43 -33.66
N THR A 111 -49.18 14.51 -34.03
CA THR A 111 -49.94 15.77 -34.10
C THR A 111 -50.26 16.34 -32.71
N ALA A 112 -50.42 15.49 -31.70
CA ALA A 112 -50.52 15.87 -30.29
C ALA A 112 -49.17 16.24 -29.68
N GLY A 113 -48.05 15.93 -30.36
CA GLY A 113 -46.69 16.29 -29.97
C GLY A 113 -45.90 15.16 -29.33
N GLU A 114 -46.40 13.92 -29.40
CA GLU A 114 -45.70 12.74 -28.90
C GLU A 114 -44.55 12.34 -29.84
N VAL A 115 -43.40 12.00 -29.27
CA VAL A 115 -42.23 11.49 -30.00
C VAL A 115 -42.19 9.96 -29.98
N CYS A 116 -42.81 9.37 -28.98
CA CYS A 116 -42.95 7.94 -28.73
C CYS A 116 -44.22 7.70 -27.89
N ASP A 117 -44.78 6.50 -27.92
CA ASP A 117 -45.77 6.05 -26.92
C ASP A 117 -45.73 4.52 -26.83
N ASP A 118 -44.96 4.02 -25.85
CA ASP A 118 -44.82 2.60 -25.57
C ASP A 118 -45.81 2.10 -24.50
N GLY A 119 -46.82 2.92 -24.14
CA GLY A 119 -47.76 2.64 -23.06
C GLY A 119 -47.24 3.01 -21.67
N GLY A 120 -46.33 4.00 -21.60
CA GLY A 120 -45.63 4.50 -20.40
C GLY A 120 -44.12 4.59 -20.61
N GLU A 121 -43.38 4.84 -19.52
CA GLU A 121 -41.91 4.83 -19.54
C GLU A 121 -41.33 3.52 -20.13
N SER A 122 -40.36 3.67 -21.02
CA SER A 122 -39.59 2.61 -21.65
C SER A 122 -38.14 3.05 -21.85
N ALA A 123 -37.26 2.14 -22.26
CA ALA A 123 -35.86 2.46 -22.58
C ALA A 123 -35.69 3.47 -23.73
N ALA A 124 -36.75 3.79 -24.48
CA ALA A 124 -36.74 4.77 -25.57
C ALA A 124 -37.74 5.92 -25.35
N CYS A 125 -38.60 5.84 -24.34
CA CYS A 125 -39.70 6.76 -24.15
C CYS A 125 -39.85 7.18 -22.69
N ASN A 126 -39.96 8.49 -22.45
CA ASN A 126 -40.28 9.03 -21.14
C ASN A 126 -41.77 8.92 -20.83
N ASP A 127 -42.12 9.06 -19.55
CA ASP A 127 -43.52 9.07 -19.08
C ASP A 127 -44.36 10.25 -19.64
N ASP A 128 -43.71 11.25 -20.26
CA ASP A 128 -44.35 12.38 -20.94
C ASP A 128 -44.30 12.29 -22.48
N CYS A 129 -43.94 11.11 -23.01
CA CYS A 129 -43.89 10.82 -24.45
C CYS A 129 -42.86 11.64 -25.23
N THR A 130 -41.86 12.17 -24.52
CA THR A 130 -40.60 12.61 -25.11
C THR A 130 -39.63 11.43 -25.24
N ALA A 131 -38.62 11.56 -26.11
CA ALA A 131 -37.61 10.52 -26.27
C ALA A 131 -36.74 10.43 -25.00
N ALA A 132 -36.55 9.23 -24.47
CA ALA A 132 -35.69 9.00 -23.32
C ALA A 132 -34.24 9.37 -23.64
N MET A 133 -33.71 10.39 -22.98
CA MET A 133 -32.35 10.87 -23.18
C MET A 133 -31.78 11.49 -21.92
N CYS A 134 -30.67 10.94 -21.45
CA CYS A 134 -29.88 11.57 -20.40
C CYS A 134 -29.57 13.05 -20.69
N GLY A 135 -29.94 13.91 -19.75
CA GLY A 135 -29.80 15.36 -19.82
C GLY A 135 -31.05 16.08 -20.35
N ASP A 136 -32.19 15.39 -20.51
CA ASP A 136 -33.46 15.99 -20.89
C ASP A 136 -34.26 16.56 -19.69
N GLY A 137 -33.79 16.29 -18.47
CA GLY A 137 -34.37 16.73 -17.21
C GLY A 137 -35.50 15.83 -16.69
N ILE A 138 -35.67 14.63 -17.26
CA ILE A 138 -36.67 13.64 -16.87
C ILE A 138 -35.96 12.32 -16.58
N VAL A 139 -35.97 11.92 -15.30
CA VAL A 139 -35.39 10.63 -14.90
C VAL A 139 -36.17 9.47 -15.54
N ASN A 140 -35.49 8.65 -16.32
CA ASN A 140 -36.04 7.43 -16.91
C ASN A 140 -35.31 6.17 -16.39
N ALA A 141 -35.94 5.49 -15.44
CA ALA A 141 -35.37 4.29 -14.83
C ALA A 141 -35.28 3.12 -15.83
N SER A 142 -36.18 3.07 -16.80
CA SER A 142 -36.20 2.06 -17.87
C SER A 142 -35.07 2.25 -18.89
N ALA A 143 -34.54 3.46 -19.03
CA ALA A 143 -33.33 3.79 -19.77
C ALA A 143 -32.04 3.62 -18.93
N MET A 144 -32.17 3.21 -17.66
CA MET A 144 -31.09 3.07 -16.66
C MET A 144 -30.51 4.41 -16.20
N GLU A 145 -31.33 5.46 -16.15
CA GLU A 145 -30.94 6.73 -15.53
C GLU A 145 -31.25 6.69 -14.03
N ASP A 146 -30.24 6.92 -13.21
CA ASP A 146 -30.40 7.05 -11.75
C ASP A 146 -30.80 8.48 -11.34
N CYS A 147 -30.51 9.45 -12.21
CA CYS A 147 -30.79 10.88 -12.07
C CYS A 147 -30.83 11.57 -13.44
N ASP A 148 -31.41 12.76 -13.52
CA ASP A 148 -31.31 13.63 -14.70
C ASP A 148 -31.57 15.08 -14.27
N ASP A 149 -30.48 15.81 -14.03
CA ASP A 149 -30.52 17.23 -13.66
C ASP A 149 -30.26 18.15 -14.87
N SER A 150 -30.55 17.66 -16.09
CA SER A 150 -30.24 18.32 -17.36
C SER A 150 -28.74 18.52 -17.62
N GLY A 151 -27.95 17.52 -17.21
CA GLY A 151 -26.47 17.47 -17.26
C GLY A 151 -25.86 17.21 -15.88
N GLU A 152 -24.53 17.32 -15.78
CA GLU A 152 -23.80 17.18 -14.51
C GLU A 152 -24.31 18.14 -13.43
N SER A 153 -24.47 17.62 -12.21
CA SER A 153 -24.88 18.32 -11.01
C SER A 153 -24.13 17.77 -9.78
N GLU A 154 -24.35 18.37 -8.60
CA GLU A 154 -23.82 17.86 -7.32
C GLU A 154 -24.32 16.45 -6.97
N THR A 155 -25.35 15.94 -7.65
CA THR A 155 -25.96 14.63 -7.37
C THR A 155 -26.04 13.72 -8.59
N CYS A 156 -25.62 14.21 -9.76
CA CYS A 156 -25.81 13.53 -11.03
C CYS A 156 -24.60 13.71 -11.94
N ASN A 157 -24.11 12.61 -12.50
CA ASN A 157 -23.06 12.62 -13.50
C ASN A 157 -23.61 12.98 -14.87
N ASP A 158 -22.72 13.38 -15.78
CA ASP A 158 -23.06 13.68 -17.18
C ASP A 158 -23.62 12.47 -17.96
N ASP A 159 -23.49 11.26 -17.43
CA ASP A 159 -24.04 10.02 -17.99
C ASP A 159 -25.29 9.50 -17.24
N CYS A 160 -25.89 10.35 -16.40
CA CYS A 160 -27.11 10.07 -15.63
C CYS A 160 -26.98 8.94 -14.61
N THR A 161 -25.75 8.62 -14.21
CA THR A 161 -25.47 7.86 -12.99
C THR A 161 -25.40 8.80 -11.78
N THR A 162 -25.68 8.29 -10.58
CA THR A 162 -25.53 9.10 -9.36
C THR A 162 -24.08 9.48 -9.14
N SER A 163 -23.80 10.75 -8.88
CA SER A 163 -22.44 11.21 -8.60
C SER A 163 -21.92 10.62 -7.30
N MET A 164 -20.83 9.87 -7.37
CA MET A 164 -20.15 9.34 -6.20
C MET A 164 -18.68 9.08 -6.50
N CYS A 165 -17.81 9.63 -5.66
CA CYS A 165 -16.40 9.29 -5.68
C CYS A 165 -16.13 7.78 -5.71
N GLY A 166 -15.39 7.33 -6.71
CA GLY A 166 -15.06 5.94 -6.98
C GLY A 166 -16.01 5.24 -7.97
N ASP A 167 -16.91 5.98 -8.64
CA ASP A 167 -17.85 5.44 -9.62
C ASP A 167 -17.27 5.34 -11.05
N GLY A 168 -16.09 5.93 -11.27
CA GLY A 168 -15.37 5.93 -12.54
C GLY A 168 -15.66 7.15 -13.41
N VAL A 169 -16.45 8.11 -12.92
CA VAL A 169 -16.91 9.30 -13.64
C VAL A 169 -16.58 10.54 -12.82
N LEU A 170 -15.56 11.28 -13.26
CA LEU A 170 -15.19 12.55 -12.63
C LEU A 170 -16.35 13.56 -12.72
N ASN A 171 -16.85 13.99 -11.56
CA ASN A 171 -17.88 15.02 -11.42
C ASN A 171 -17.32 16.30 -10.76
N GLU A 172 -16.91 17.26 -11.60
CA GLU A 172 -16.33 18.52 -11.12
C GLU A 172 -17.36 19.37 -10.35
N THR A 173 -18.65 19.27 -10.71
CA THR A 173 -19.73 20.02 -10.06
C THR A 173 -20.02 19.53 -8.64
N ALA A 174 -19.90 18.22 -8.39
CA ALA A 174 -19.94 17.62 -7.06
C ALA A 174 -18.66 17.92 -6.23
N GLY A 175 -17.63 18.49 -6.87
CA GLY A 175 -16.39 18.90 -6.24
C GLY A 175 -15.27 17.86 -6.29
N GLU A 176 -15.43 16.82 -7.11
CA GLU A 176 -14.41 15.81 -7.33
C GLU A 176 -13.25 16.40 -8.15
N ILE A 177 -12.01 16.16 -7.70
CA ILE A 177 -10.81 16.57 -8.43
C ILE A 177 -10.07 15.38 -9.06
N CYS A 178 -10.50 14.17 -8.72
CA CYS A 178 -10.09 12.90 -9.30
C CYS A 178 -11.26 11.91 -9.12
N ASP A 179 -11.29 10.86 -9.93
CA ASP A 179 -12.09 9.65 -9.72
C ASP A 179 -11.37 8.52 -10.46
N ASP A 180 -11.06 7.43 -9.77
CA ASP A 180 -10.35 6.30 -10.36
C ASP A 180 -11.18 5.01 -10.44
N GLY A 181 -12.48 5.12 -10.19
CA GLY A 181 -13.45 4.04 -10.33
C GLY A 181 -13.29 2.91 -9.34
N ASN A 182 -12.67 3.17 -8.19
CA ASN A 182 -12.46 2.16 -7.17
C ASN A 182 -12.75 2.69 -5.75
N ALA A 183 -12.73 1.80 -4.76
CA ALA A 183 -13.11 2.10 -3.38
C ALA A 183 -11.92 2.06 -2.40
N ASP A 184 -10.69 2.19 -2.89
CA ASP A 184 -9.45 2.16 -2.14
C ASP A 184 -9.08 3.57 -1.68
N ASP A 185 -8.92 3.76 -0.37
CA ASP A 185 -8.47 5.05 0.17
C ASP A 185 -6.96 5.25 -0.02
N PHE A 186 -6.23 4.20 -0.37
CA PHE A 186 -4.77 4.17 -0.35
C PHE A 186 -4.17 4.02 -1.74
N ASP A 187 -4.53 4.91 -2.65
CA ASP A 187 -3.90 5.05 -3.96
C ASP A 187 -3.66 6.54 -4.30
N PHE A 188 -3.78 6.94 -5.56
CA PHE A 188 -3.59 8.33 -5.98
C PHE A 188 -4.86 9.18 -5.88
N CYS A 189 -6.03 8.57 -5.68
CA CYS A 189 -7.34 9.21 -5.55
C CYS A 189 -8.18 8.48 -4.50
N ASN A 190 -8.23 9.01 -3.28
CA ASN A 190 -9.00 8.34 -2.21
C ASN A 190 -10.53 8.46 -2.41
N ASN A 191 -11.31 7.79 -1.54
CA ASN A 191 -12.79 7.82 -1.61
C ASN A 191 -13.44 9.15 -1.19
N LEU A 192 -12.63 10.18 -0.91
CA LEU A 192 -13.08 11.57 -0.75
C LEU A 192 -12.77 12.40 -2.00
N CYS A 193 -12.27 11.76 -3.06
CA CYS A 193 -11.86 12.35 -4.33
C CYS A 193 -10.81 13.43 -4.13
N ASP A 194 -9.98 13.26 -3.11
CA ASP A 194 -8.77 14.03 -2.89
C ASP A 194 -7.60 13.30 -3.56
N VAL A 195 -6.79 14.04 -4.32
CA VAL A 195 -5.57 13.50 -4.90
C VAL A 195 -4.46 13.35 -3.87
N ALA A 196 -3.60 12.35 -4.09
CA ALA A 196 -2.35 12.23 -3.35
C ALA A 196 -1.53 13.52 -3.44
N PRO A 197 -1.02 14.06 -2.32
CA PRO A 197 -0.30 15.32 -2.34
C PRO A 197 1.08 15.16 -3.01
N ALA A 198 1.61 16.27 -3.51
CA ALA A 198 3.03 16.36 -3.82
C ALA A 198 3.80 16.73 -2.55
N ALA A 199 4.85 15.97 -2.22
CA ALA A 199 5.71 16.21 -1.07
C ALA A 199 6.95 17.03 -1.47
N VAL A 200 7.13 18.20 -0.87
CA VAL A 200 8.33 19.03 -1.02
C VAL A 200 8.97 19.23 0.35
N LEU A 201 10.14 18.62 0.54
CA LEU A 201 10.84 18.51 1.81
C LEU A 201 12.11 19.38 1.78
N ASP A 202 11.99 20.60 2.31
CA ASP A 202 13.04 21.63 2.27
C ASP A 202 13.90 21.69 3.54
N MET A 203 13.47 21.01 4.60
CA MET A 203 14.11 21.01 5.92
C MET A 203 14.20 19.57 6.45
N MET A 204 14.40 19.43 7.76
CA MET A 204 14.39 18.13 8.43
C MET A 204 12.95 17.68 8.66
N HIS A 205 12.63 16.47 8.22
CA HIS A 205 11.35 15.81 8.40
C HIS A 205 11.58 14.39 8.92
N VAL A 206 10.65 13.88 9.71
CA VAL A 206 10.64 12.48 10.17
C VAL A 206 9.38 11.81 9.68
N PHE A 207 9.51 10.70 8.97
CA PHE A 207 8.40 9.85 8.57
C PHE A 207 8.46 8.52 9.33
N ASP A 208 7.36 8.15 9.97
CA ASP A 208 7.23 6.91 10.72
C ASP A 208 6.40 5.90 9.93
N THR A 209 7.02 4.79 9.51
CA THR A 209 6.36 3.74 8.73
C THR A 209 5.39 2.90 9.56
N ASP A 210 5.47 2.91 10.89
CA ASP A 210 4.51 2.16 11.71
C ASP A 210 3.18 2.91 11.84
N THR A 211 3.26 4.24 11.89
CA THR A 211 2.10 5.11 12.12
C THR A 211 1.62 5.83 10.87
N GLY A 212 2.44 5.93 9.81
CA GLY A 212 2.13 6.70 8.61
C GLY A 212 2.17 8.22 8.85
N GLU A 213 2.91 8.67 9.87
CA GLU A 213 2.96 10.07 10.26
C GLU A 213 4.21 10.77 9.71
N LEU A 214 4.03 11.91 9.05
CA LEU A 214 5.09 12.86 8.71
C LEU A 214 5.10 13.98 9.75
N ASP A 215 6.18 14.11 10.52
CA ASP A 215 6.32 15.06 11.64
C ASP A 215 5.17 14.99 12.67
N GLY A 216 4.65 13.78 12.91
CA GLY A 216 3.52 13.55 13.80
C GLY A 216 2.15 13.92 13.21
N VAL A 217 2.08 14.13 11.89
CA VAL A 217 0.84 14.36 11.14
C VAL A 217 0.54 13.13 10.29
N PRO A 218 -0.59 12.43 10.53
CA PRO A 218 -1.00 11.30 9.69
C PRO A 218 -1.14 11.69 8.23
N GLN A 219 -0.56 10.89 7.34
CA GLN A 219 -0.70 11.06 5.90
C GLN A 219 -1.95 10.34 5.40
N THR A 220 -2.75 11.01 4.58
CA THR A 220 -4.03 10.46 4.08
C THR A 220 -3.89 9.41 2.99
N HIS A 221 -2.71 9.32 2.37
CA HIS A 221 -2.39 8.39 1.27
C HIS A 221 -1.25 7.44 1.67
N TRP A 222 -1.31 6.97 2.92
CA TRP A 222 -0.42 5.95 3.47
C TRP A 222 -1.19 4.65 3.66
N ASP A 223 -0.72 3.57 3.02
CA ASP A 223 -1.22 2.21 3.23
C ASP A 223 -0.35 1.49 4.28
N PRO A 224 -0.83 1.28 5.52
CA PRO A 224 -0.09 0.53 6.53
C PRO A 224 0.02 -0.97 6.25
N ALA A 225 -0.86 -1.55 5.40
CA ALA A 225 -0.85 -2.97 5.10
C ALA A 225 0.31 -3.34 4.16
N THR A 226 0.65 -2.45 3.23
CA THR A 226 1.76 -2.63 2.29
C THR A 226 2.98 -1.75 2.60
N SER A 227 2.85 -0.85 3.59
CA SER A 227 3.85 0.18 3.91
C SER A 227 4.16 1.07 2.70
N THR A 228 3.11 1.50 2.00
CA THR A 228 3.19 2.28 0.76
C THR A 228 2.70 3.69 0.96
N TRP A 229 3.52 4.66 0.57
CA TRP A 229 3.17 6.08 0.52
C TRP A 229 2.93 6.52 -0.93
N TYR A 230 1.71 6.95 -1.23
CA TYR A 230 1.32 7.44 -2.55
C TYR A 230 1.45 8.96 -2.62
N LEU A 231 2.06 9.44 -3.70
CA LEU A 231 2.34 10.85 -3.95
C LEU A 231 2.17 11.19 -5.43
N THR A 232 1.84 12.43 -5.75
CA THR A 232 1.88 12.93 -7.15
C THR A 232 3.24 13.55 -7.52
N GLY A 233 4.14 13.65 -6.54
CA GLY A 233 5.51 14.11 -6.73
C GLY A 233 6.28 14.06 -5.41
N LEU A 234 7.58 13.77 -5.49
CA LEU A 234 8.47 13.82 -4.33
C LEU A 234 9.69 14.68 -4.65
N THR A 235 9.94 15.69 -3.83
CA THR A 235 11.14 16.52 -3.90
C THR A 235 11.76 16.61 -2.52
N ILE A 236 12.96 16.07 -2.36
CA ILE A 236 13.82 16.33 -1.20
C ILE A 236 14.85 17.35 -1.64
N SER A 237 14.62 18.61 -1.30
CA SER A 237 15.46 19.72 -1.77
C SER A 237 16.87 19.64 -1.19
N ALA A 238 17.83 20.30 -1.85
CA ALA A 238 19.19 20.39 -1.33
C ALA A 238 19.21 21.03 0.07
N GLY A 239 19.69 20.28 1.07
CA GLY A 239 19.67 20.67 2.48
C GLY A 239 18.45 20.19 3.28
N GLY A 240 17.45 19.63 2.59
CA GLY A 240 16.37 18.84 3.20
C GLY A 240 16.86 17.47 3.62
N VAL A 241 16.28 16.94 4.69
CA VAL A 241 16.56 15.60 5.22
C VAL A 241 15.22 14.96 5.56
N LEU A 242 14.91 13.83 4.93
CA LEU A 242 13.81 12.96 5.32
C LEU A 242 14.40 11.76 6.06
N THR A 243 14.24 11.72 7.38
CA THR A 243 14.60 10.55 8.19
C THR A 243 13.37 9.65 8.30
N VAL A 244 13.54 8.38 7.97
CA VAL A 244 12.47 7.39 8.06
C VAL A 244 12.76 6.49 9.26
N VAL A 245 11.75 6.27 10.09
CA VAL A 245 11.79 5.39 11.26
C VAL A 245 10.64 4.39 11.18
N GLY A 246 10.67 3.38 12.05
CA GLY A 246 9.64 2.34 12.14
C GLY A 246 10.21 0.96 11.83
N ASP A 247 9.39 -0.07 11.97
CA ASP A 247 9.81 -1.46 11.84
C ASP A 247 9.67 -1.99 10.40
N THR A 248 8.80 -1.39 9.58
CA THR A 248 8.54 -1.84 8.20
C THR A 248 9.31 -1.05 7.16
N GLY A 249 9.72 -1.71 6.07
CA GLY A 249 10.36 -1.05 4.93
C GLY A 249 9.42 -0.07 4.23
N LEU A 250 9.98 0.97 3.63
CA LEU A 250 9.22 2.05 2.98
C LEU A 250 9.06 1.79 1.48
N THR A 251 7.82 1.72 1.00
CA THR A 251 7.49 1.80 -0.43
C THR A 251 6.96 3.19 -0.74
N ILE A 252 7.47 3.84 -1.79
CA ILE A 252 6.98 5.14 -2.28
C ILE A 252 6.51 4.94 -3.71
N MET A 253 5.24 5.22 -3.98
CA MET A 253 4.66 5.21 -5.32
C MET A 253 4.34 6.64 -5.74
N VAL A 254 4.94 7.08 -6.85
CA VAL A 254 4.83 8.46 -7.31
C VAL A 254 4.22 8.52 -8.70
N ASP A 255 3.02 9.08 -8.83
CA ASP A 255 2.48 9.46 -10.13
C ASP A 255 3.04 10.82 -10.56
N GLY A 256 4.30 10.80 -10.96
CA GLY A 256 5.06 12.00 -11.28
C GLY A 256 6.56 11.75 -11.26
N ALA A 257 7.31 12.82 -10.98
CA ALA A 257 8.76 12.79 -10.88
C ALA A 257 9.22 12.75 -9.42
N VAL A 258 10.37 12.12 -9.21
CA VAL A 258 11.10 12.11 -7.93
C VAL A 258 12.42 12.83 -8.10
N ASP A 259 12.69 13.81 -7.24
CA ASP A 259 13.97 14.53 -7.17
C ASP A 259 14.53 14.51 -5.73
N ILE A 260 15.64 13.82 -5.53
CA ILE A 260 16.34 13.72 -4.25
C ILE A 260 17.67 14.44 -4.37
N ALA A 261 17.67 15.72 -4.00
CA ALA A 261 18.85 16.58 -3.91
C ALA A 261 19.39 16.71 -2.47
N GLY A 262 18.55 16.43 -1.47
CA GLY A 262 18.90 16.36 -0.05
C GLY A 262 19.26 14.95 0.39
N VAL A 263 18.85 14.57 1.60
CA VAL A 263 19.10 13.24 2.17
C VAL A 263 17.78 12.52 2.42
N LEU A 264 17.65 11.29 1.93
CA LEU A 264 16.69 10.30 2.39
C LEU A 264 17.43 9.31 3.27
N ASP A 265 17.17 9.33 4.57
CA ASP A 265 17.88 8.54 5.57
C ASP A 265 16.96 7.42 6.08
N VAL A 266 17.31 6.20 5.72
CA VAL A 266 16.70 4.95 6.20
C VAL A 266 17.76 4.09 6.91
N SER A 267 18.85 4.68 7.40
CA SER A 267 19.99 3.97 7.98
C SER A 267 19.66 3.29 9.32
N GLY A 268 20.48 2.29 9.67
CA GLY A 268 20.45 1.65 10.97
C GLY A 268 21.14 2.50 12.04
N GLY A 269 20.63 2.46 13.27
CA GLY A 269 21.21 3.14 14.41
C GLY A 269 22.48 2.47 14.91
N ASN A 270 23.42 3.27 15.44
CA ASN A 270 24.65 2.75 16.06
C ASN A 270 24.35 2.03 17.38
N GLY A 271 25.15 1.00 17.66
CA GLY A 271 25.17 0.30 18.94
C GLY A 271 25.59 1.24 20.08
N GLY A 272 24.88 1.16 21.19
CA GLY A 272 25.18 1.94 22.38
C GLY A 272 26.44 1.44 23.09
N PRO A 273 27.22 2.34 23.72
CA PRO A 273 28.20 1.93 24.71
C PRO A 273 27.45 1.32 25.92
N ALA A 274 28.14 0.44 26.65
CA ALA A 274 27.72 0.17 28.02
C ALA A 274 27.82 1.48 28.85
N THR A 275 26.95 1.70 29.83
CA THR A 275 26.55 3.03 30.35
C THR A 275 27.71 3.93 30.91
N PRO A 276 27.49 5.22 31.26
CA PRO A 276 28.58 6.19 31.48
C PRO A 276 29.58 5.79 32.57
N ILE A 277 30.81 5.41 32.19
CA ILE A 277 32.14 5.39 32.88
C ILE A 277 32.23 4.89 34.35
N ASN A 278 31.15 4.80 35.12
CA ASN A 278 31.12 4.61 36.57
C ASN A 278 29.88 3.82 37.08
N VAL A 279 29.04 3.28 36.19
CA VAL A 279 27.93 2.37 36.56
C VAL A 279 28.11 1.09 35.74
N CYS A 280 28.95 0.19 36.23
CA CYS A 280 29.32 -1.07 35.57
C CYS A 280 28.30 -2.17 35.91
N ASP A 281 27.06 -2.03 35.43
CA ASP A 281 25.98 -2.99 35.67
C ASP A 281 24.91 -2.99 34.55
N THR A 282 25.21 -2.46 33.35
CA THR A 282 24.23 -2.38 32.27
C THR A 282 24.89 -2.57 30.91
N ALA A 283 24.52 -3.68 30.27
CA ALA A 283 24.88 -4.02 28.90
C ALA A 283 24.68 -2.86 27.91
N GLY A 284 25.58 -2.75 26.93
CA GLY A 284 25.40 -1.86 25.79
C GLY A 284 24.13 -2.23 25.02
N LEU A 285 23.33 -1.21 24.70
CA LEU A 285 22.09 -1.40 23.94
C LEU A 285 22.42 -1.64 22.46
N GLY A 286 21.68 -2.56 21.84
CA GLY A 286 21.72 -2.69 20.38
C GLY A 286 21.25 -1.41 19.70
N GLY A 287 21.83 -1.11 18.55
CA GLY A 287 21.34 -0.07 17.67
C GLY A 287 19.98 -0.46 17.09
N ILE A 288 19.08 0.51 16.95
CA ILE A 288 17.78 0.28 16.32
C ILE A 288 17.96 -0.02 14.83
N GLY A 289 17.19 -0.95 14.28
CA GLY A 289 17.12 -1.16 12.83
C GLY A 289 16.59 0.10 12.13
N GLY A 290 17.02 0.32 10.89
CA GLY A 290 16.29 1.22 9.97
C GLY A 290 14.94 0.60 9.57
N PRO A 291 14.07 1.32 8.85
CA PRO A 291 12.76 0.82 8.43
C PRO A 291 12.88 -0.50 7.65
N GLY A 292 12.32 -1.60 8.16
CA GLY A 292 12.44 -2.95 7.59
C GLY A 292 13.75 -3.68 7.92
N GLY A 293 14.72 -2.99 8.53
CA GLY A 293 15.97 -3.55 9.06
C GLY A 293 15.79 -4.12 10.47
N PHE A 294 16.83 -4.81 10.95
CA PHE A 294 16.76 -5.51 12.23
C PHE A 294 17.65 -4.88 13.31
N ASP A 295 17.19 -4.92 14.55
CA ASP A 295 17.92 -4.41 15.71
C ASP A 295 19.25 -5.14 15.95
N GLY A 296 20.23 -4.38 16.43
CA GLY A 296 21.50 -4.91 16.92
C GLY A 296 21.35 -5.67 18.24
N GLY A 297 22.29 -6.57 18.51
CA GLY A 297 22.30 -7.39 19.70
C GLY A 297 22.73 -6.58 20.93
N VAL A 298 22.09 -6.84 22.07
CA VAL A 298 22.55 -6.29 23.35
C VAL A 298 23.89 -6.90 23.74
N GLY A 299 24.79 -6.08 24.29
CA GLY A 299 26.03 -6.56 24.87
C GLY A 299 25.78 -7.44 26.10
N ALA A 300 26.80 -8.18 26.54
CA ALA A 300 26.71 -8.92 27.79
C ALA A 300 26.80 -7.97 29.01
N GLY A 301 25.92 -8.18 30.00
CA GLY A 301 25.89 -7.44 31.25
C GLY A 301 26.37 -8.27 32.44
N ASN A 302 26.70 -7.60 33.55
CA ASN A 302 27.18 -8.28 34.76
C ASN A 302 26.06 -9.05 35.49
N MET A 303 25.92 -10.34 35.18
CA MET A 303 24.97 -11.24 35.87
C MET A 303 25.65 -12.44 36.53
N GLY A 304 26.93 -12.33 36.94
CA GLY A 304 27.57 -13.29 37.85
C GLY A 304 28.89 -13.91 37.39
N THR A 305 29.31 -14.98 38.08
CA THR A 305 30.70 -15.50 38.12
C THR A 305 31.14 -16.32 36.89
N GLY A 306 30.79 -15.93 35.67
CA GLY A 306 31.17 -16.65 34.46
C GLY A 306 31.11 -15.82 33.18
N THR A 307 31.83 -16.30 32.16
CA THR A 307 31.76 -15.83 30.77
C THR A 307 30.33 -15.66 30.29
N GLN A 308 30.03 -14.53 29.67
CA GLN A 308 28.75 -14.30 29.01
C GLN A 308 28.97 -13.78 27.59
N ASP A 309 28.35 -14.45 26.63
CA ASP A 309 28.32 -14.00 25.25
C ASP A 309 27.31 -12.85 25.13
N GLY A 310 27.63 -11.85 24.29
CA GLY A 310 26.64 -10.86 23.89
C GLY A 310 25.50 -11.53 23.10
N ALA A 311 24.32 -10.90 23.09
CA ALA A 311 23.22 -11.39 22.29
C ALA A 311 23.58 -11.28 20.80
N PRO A 312 23.17 -12.24 19.95
CA PRO A 312 23.16 -12.00 18.51
C PRO A 312 22.27 -10.77 18.21
N GLY A 313 22.48 -10.13 17.05
CA GLY A 313 21.49 -9.19 16.53
C GLY A 313 20.16 -9.88 16.22
N GLU A 314 19.28 -9.18 15.53
CA GLU A 314 18.10 -9.76 14.87
C GLU A 314 18.28 -9.81 13.33
N GLY A 315 17.56 -10.72 12.64
CA GLY A 315 17.61 -10.86 11.16
C GLY A 315 18.44 -12.03 10.57
N PRO A 316 18.64 -12.05 9.24
CA PRO A 316 19.34 -13.14 8.54
C PRO A 316 20.87 -13.09 8.71
N GLY A 317 21.51 -14.26 8.60
CA GLY A 317 22.98 -14.37 8.52
C GLY A 317 23.73 -14.09 9.84
N MET A 318 23.05 -14.19 10.98
CA MET A 318 23.63 -13.80 12.27
C MET A 318 24.40 -14.92 12.96
N ALA A 319 25.55 -14.56 13.52
CA ALA A 319 26.26 -15.35 14.49
C ALA A 319 26.21 -14.63 15.87
N PRO A 320 25.97 -15.34 16.99
CA PRO A 320 26.29 -14.81 18.30
C PRO A 320 27.80 -14.49 18.36
N ALA A 321 28.28 -13.85 19.43
CA ALA A 321 29.71 -13.74 19.67
C ALA A 321 30.36 -15.16 19.67
N THR A 322 30.95 -15.61 18.56
CA THR A 322 31.53 -16.96 18.41
C THR A 322 33.02 -16.92 18.69
N GLY A 323 33.37 -16.63 19.94
CA GLY A 323 34.73 -16.76 20.47
C GLY A 323 34.76 -17.85 21.52
N GLY A 324 35.00 -19.10 21.13
CA GLY A 324 35.26 -20.17 22.07
C GLY A 324 36.47 -19.80 22.94
N MET A 325 36.21 -19.34 24.17
CA MET A 325 37.26 -18.95 25.10
C MET A 325 38.14 -20.15 25.39
N SER A 326 39.36 -20.14 24.86
CA SER A 326 40.38 -21.09 25.27
C SER A 326 40.77 -20.72 26.70
N SER A 327 40.16 -21.41 27.67
CA SER A 327 40.43 -21.34 29.12
C SER A 327 41.89 -21.64 29.54
N THR A 328 42.87 -21.55 28.64
CA THR A 328 44.28 -21.87 28.86
C THR A 328 45.24 -20.71 28.61
N ALA A 329 44.78 -19.54 28.13
CA ALA A 329 45.65 -18.37 27.98
C ALA A 329 45.67 -17.55 29.27
N THR A 330 46.86 -17.40 29.84
CA THR A 330 47.16 -16.52 30.99
C THR A 330 47.35 -15.06 30.58
N ASP A 331 46.63 -14.57 29.55
CA ASP A 331 46.81 -13.22 29.00
C ASP A 331 45.49 -12.44 29.00
N MET A 332 45.55 -11.18 29.41
CA MET A 332 44.47 -10.41 30.07
C MET A 332 43.43 -9.76 29.12
N ILE A 333 43.18 -10.30 27.92
CA ILE A 333 42.22 -9.72 26.96
C ILE A 333 41.63 -10.85 26.08
N ASP A 334 40.59 -11.53 26.58
CA ASP A 334 39.93 -12.68 25.95
C ASP A 334 38.41 -12.45 25.73
N ALA A 335 37.92 -11.21 25.71
CA ALA A 335 36.51 -10.89 25.49
C ALA A 335 36.07 -11.20 24.04
N ALA A 336 34.96 -11.94 23.90
CA ALA A 336 34.41 -12.30 22.59
C ALA A 336 33.80 -11.06 21.90
N SER A 337 34.32 -10.70 20.72
CA SER A 337 33.76 -9.62 19.91
C SER A 337 32.47 -10.08 19.20
N GLY A 338 31.49 -9.20 19.10
CA GLY A 338 30.24 -9.46 18.39
C GLY A 338 30.48 -9.71 16.91
N GLY A 339 29.79 -10.70 16.34
CA GLY A 339 29.78 -10.93 14.89
C GLY A 339 29.12 -9.76 14.16
N GLY A 340 29.59 -9.45 12.95
CA GLY A 340 28.92 -8.46 12.11
C GLY A 340 27.54 -8.97 11.68
N GLY A 341 26.61 -8.05 11.45
CA GLY A 341 25.29 -8.37 10.90
C GLY A 341 25.43 -9.06 9.56
N GLY A 342 24.67 -10.14 9.37
CA GLY A 342 24.62 -10.85 8.10
C GLY A 342 23.70 -10.19 7.09
N GLY A 343 24.02 -10.41 5.81
CA GLY A 343 23.07 -10.12 4.73
C GLY A 343 22.06 -11.27 4.57
N HIS A 344 21.15 -11.12 3.61
CA HIS A 344 19.99 -12.01 3.46
C HIS A 344 20.33 -13.49 3.14
N LEU A 345 21.32 -13.78 2.28
CA LEU A 345 21.68 -15.16 1.88
C LEU A 345 23.11 -15.62 2.25
N LEU A 346 23.93 -14.78 2.89
CA LEU A 346 25.27 -15.16 3.36
C LEU A 346 25.53 -14.58 4.76
N PRO A 347 26.23 -15.33 5.64
CA PRO A 347 26.56 -14.86 6.98
C PRO A 347 27.41 -13.58 6.94
N GLY A 348 27.21 -12.72 7.94
CA GLY A 348 28.12 -11.61 8.23
C GLY A 348 29.52 -12.13 8.62
N ALA A 349 30.47 -11.23 8.85
CA ALA A 349 31.79 -11.65 9.31
C ALA A 349 31.69 -12.21 10.72
N ASP A 350 32.26 -13.39 10.95
CA ASP A 350 32.59 -13.84 12.29
C ASP A 350 33.53 -12.81 12.96
N GLY A 351 33.23 -12.39 14.19
CA GLY A 351 34.17 -11.59 14.98
C GLY A 351 35.42 -12.40 15.29
N THR A 352 36.61 -11.94 14.87
CA THR A 352 37.85 -12.70 15.08
C THR A 352 38.55 -12.31 16.37
N GLN A 353 38.72 -13.28 17.27
CA GLN A 353 39.70 -13.20 18.36
C GLN A 353 41.09 -13.20 17.71
N ASN A 354 41.75 -12.03 17.67
CA ASN A 354 43.16 -11.87 17.33
C ASN A 354 43.53 -12.19 15.86
N ALA A 355 43.01 -11.42 14.91
CA ALA A 355 43.66 -10.98 13.66
C ALA A 355 42.62 -10.46 12.66
N GLY A 356 42.78 -9.20 12.21
CA GLY A 356 42.20 -8.61 10.99
C GLY A 356 40.81 -9.09 10.59
N THR A 357 39.78 -8.34 10.99
CA THR A 357 38.39 -8.56 10.62
C THR A 357 38.26 -8.60 9.09
N THR A 358 37.99 -9.78 8.53
CA THR A 358 37.59 -9.89 7.12
C THR A 358 36.09 -9.68 7.10
N ALA A 359 35.62 -8.60 6.46
CA ALA A 359 34.20 -8.24 6.36
C ALA A 359 33.34 -9.41 5.88
N GLY A 360 32.08 -9.46 6.36
CA GLY A 360 31.14 -10.51 6.01
C GLY A 360 30.89 -10.48 4.52
N VAL A 361 30.83 -11.65 3.89
CA VAL A 361 30.41 -11.71 2.49
C VAL A 361 28.93 -11.35 2.45
N GLY A 362 28.61 -10.20 1.84
CA GLY A 362 27.25 -9.70 1.72
C GLY A 362 26.29 -10.73 1.12
N GLY A 363 25.13 -10.88 1.75
CA GLY A 363 24.11 -11.83 1.32
C GLY A 363 23.35 -11.34 0.09
N GLU A 364 23.06 -12.25 -0.83
CA GLU A 364 22.20 -12.00 -2.00
C GLU A 364 20.73 -11.75 -1.57
N MET A 365 19.97 -10.95 -2.34
CA MET A 365 18.62 -10.47 -2.00
C MET A 365 17.48 -11.46 -2.23
N HIS A 366 16.34 -11.21 -1.57
CA HIS A 366 15.02 -11.71 -1.95
C HIS A 366 14.12 -10.56 -2.43
N MET A 367 14.25 -10.24 -3.71
CA MET A 367 13.63 -9.10 -4.42
C MET A 367 12.14 -9.23 -4.75
N SER A 368 11.39 -10.17 -4.15
CA SER A 368 10.05 -10.51 -4.66
C SER A 368 8.92 -10.69 -3.64
N LEU A 369 9.13 -10.37 -2.36
CA LEU A 369 8.04 -10.52 -1.37
C LEU A 369 7.94 -9.27 -0.50
N PRO A 370 6.77 -8.61 -0.44
CA PRO A 370 6.44 -7.78 0.69
C PRO A 370 6.37 -8.63 1.96
N PRO A 371 6.84 -8.12 3.12
CA PRO A 371 7.43 -6.78 3.31
C PRO A 371 8.86 -6.68 2.75
N LEU A 372 9.26 -5.48 2.31
CA LEU A 372 10.66 -5.16 2.00
C LEU A 372 11.51 -5.41 3.25
N ILE A 373 12.58 -6.18 3.10
CA ILE A 373 13.46 -6.59 4.21
C ILE A 373 14.79 -5.83 4.09
N GLY A 374 15.19 -5.18 5.17
CA GLY A 374 16.46 -4.48 5.34
C GLY A 374 17.60 -5.39 5.79
N GLY A 375 18.69 -4.79 6.25
CA GLY A 375 19.89 -5.47 6.74
C GLY A 375 19.69 -6.12 8.12
N GLY A 376 20.44 -7.18 8.40
CA GLY A 376 20.51 -7.80 9.73
C GLY A 376 21.32 -6.97 10.72
N GLY A 377 20.95 -7.03 12.01
CA GLY A 377 21.67 -6.36 13.09
C GLY A 377 22.99 -7.05 13.44
N GLY A 378 23.98 -6.27 13.88
CA GLY A 378 25.24 -6.76 14.40
C GLY A 378 25.09 -7.38 15.80
N GLY A 379 25.93 -8.35 16.14
CA GLY A 379 25.93 -8.97 17.47
C GLY A 379 26.52 -8.06 18.55
N GLY A 380 26.02 -8.19 19.77
CA GLY A 380 26.61 -7.56 20.95
C GLY A 380 27.95 -8.18 21.34
N GLY A 381 28.81 -7.39 21.97
CA GLY A 381 30.06 -7.86 22.55
C GLY A 381 29.84 -8.69 23.80
N GLY A 382 30.69 -9.69 24.03
CA GLY A 382 30.70 -10.52 25.23
C GLY A 382 31.63 -9.99 26.32
N VAL A 383 31.63 -10.65 27.47
CA VAL A 383 32.49 -10.32 28.63
C VAL A 383 33.22 -11.56 29.12
N GLU A 384 34.45 -11.38 29.57
CA GLU A 384 35.31 -12.44 30.10
C GLU A 384 35.09 -12.70 31.59
N LYS A 385 35.55 -13.87 32.05
CA LYS A 385 35.57 -14.22 33.46
C LYS A 385 36.82 -13.63 34.09
N ASP A 386 36.67 -12.82 35.12
CA ASP A 386 37.76 -12.36 35.97
C ASP A 386 38.61 -13.56 36.43
N ASP A 387 39.91 -13.34 36.36
CA ASP A 387 40.99 -14.29 36.50
C ASP A 387 40.86 -15.19 37.74
N ALA A 388 41.58 -16.31 37.71
CA ALA A 388 41.60 -17.35 38.75
C ALA A 388 41.99 -16.87 40.17
N PHE A 389 42.20 -15.56 40.39
CA PHE A 389 42.59 -14.95 41.64
C PHE A 389 41.45 -14.36 42.48
N GLY A 390 40.20 -14.38 42.02
CA GLY A 390 39.04 -14.07 42.86
C GLY A 390 39.09 -12.67 43.49
N MET A 391 39.65 -11.70 42.76
CA MET A 391 39.53 -10.30 43.15
C MET A 391 38.12 -9.82 42.79
N LEU A 392 37.18 -10.13 43.68
CA LEU A 392 35.84 -9.55 43.71
C LEU A 392 35.96 -8.03 43.94
N GLY A 393 36.22 -7.28 42.88
CA GLY A 393 36.08 -5.83 42.82
C GLY A 393 34.77 -5.48 42.08
N PRO A 394 34.04 -4.43 42.49
CA PRO A 394 32.74 -4.07 41.92
C PRO A 394 32.85 -3.31 40.59
N GLY A 395 33.65 -3.79 39.65
CA GLY A 395 33.89 -3.15 38.37
C GLY A 395 34.30 -4.18 37.34
N ASP A 396 33.31 -4.93 36.88
CA ASP A 396 33.39 -5.98 35.89
C ASP A 396 33.16 -5.45 34.48
N ASP A 397 33.62 -6.23 33.52
CA ASP A 397 33.58 -5.98 32.08
C ASP A 397 32.14 -5.93 31.56
N GLU A 398 31.87 -5.00 30.64
CA GLU A 398 30.58 -4.87 29.96
C GLU A 398 30.76 -4.92 28.44
N GLY A 399 29.93 -5.71 27.78
CA GLY A 399 29.88 -5.76 26.33
C GLY A 399 29.15 -4.55 25.76
N SER A 400 29.63 -3.99 24.66
CA SER A 400 28.91 -2.97 23.90
C SER A 400 27.85 -3.59 22.99
N GLY A 401 26.80 -2.83 22.64
CA GLY A 401 25.76 -3.33 21.72
C GLY A 401 26.22 -3.35 20.26
N GLY A 402 25.64 -4.22 19.45
CA GLY A 402 25.84 -4.23 18.01
C GLY A 402 25.05 -3.11 17.31
N GLY A 403 25.46 -2.74 16.10
CA GLY A 403 24.74 -1.77 15.27
C GLY A 403 23.49 -2.37 14.63
N GLY A 404 22.45 -1.56 14.43
CA GLY A 404 21.23 -1.97 13.75
C GLY A 404 21.45 -2.11 12.24
N GLY A 405 20.70 -2.98 11.59
CA GLY A 405 20.75 -3.13 10.14
C GLY A 405 20.09 -1.96 9.41
N GLY A 406 20.60 -1.61 8.23
CA GLY A 406 20.06 -0.55 7.38
C GLY A 406 18.66 -0.89 6.86
N GLY A 407 17.84 0.14 6.64
CA GLY A 407 16.46 -0.01 6.19
C GLY A 407 16.31 -0.41 4.72
N ALA A 408 15.09 -0.74 4.34
CA ALA A 408 14.72 -1.03 2.97
C ALA A 408 13.79 0.06 2.42
N VAL A 409 14.13 0.58 1.25
CA VAL A 409 13.32 1.56 0.54
C VAL A 409 13.12 1.15 -0.92
N SER A 410 11.89 1.23 -1.39
CA SER A 410 11.53 1.07 -2.80
C SER A 410 10.82 2.34 -3.28
N ILE A 411 11.28 2.91 -4.39
CA ILE A 411 10.71 4.11 -4.99
C ILE A 411 10.35 3.80 -6.43
N SER A 412 9.07 3.93 -6.77
CA SER A 412 8.58 3.83 -8.15
C SER A 412 8.00 5.16 -8.59
N ALA A 413 8.32 5.58 -9.82
CA ALA A 413 7.86 6.85 -10.38
C ALA A 413 7.37 6.67 -11.82
N THR A 414 6.23 7.27 -12.18
CA THR A 414 5.68 7.19 -13.55
C THR A 414 6.42 8.09 -14.55
N VAL A 415 7.20 9.08 -14.10
CA VAL A 415 7.94 10.01 -14.97
C VAL A 415 9.44 9.77 -14.95
N SER A 416 10.12 10.00 -13.82
CA SER A 416 11.58 9.84 -13.69
C SER A 416 12.03 9.87 -12.24
N ILE A 417 13.17 9.24 -11.94
CA ILE A 417 13.87 9.38 -10.67
C ILE A 417 15.21 10.10 -10.89
N THR A 418 15.43 11.20 -10.16
CA THR A 418 16.70 11.94 -10.13
C THR A 418 17.26 11.92 -8.71
N VAL A 419 18.49 11.45 -8.55
CA VAL A 419 19.20 11.46 -7.27
C VAL A 419 20.50 12.24 -7.45
N THR A 420 20.58 13.41 -6.84
CA THR A 420 21.79 14.25 -6.79
C THR A 420 22.35 14.41 -5.38
N GLY A 421 21.53 14.14 -4.36
CA GLY A 421 21.90 14.08 -2.96
C GLY A 421 22.26 12.66 -2.50
N THR A 422 21.72 12.23 -1.37
CA THR A 422 22.00 10.91 -0.78
C THR A 422 20.72 10.15 -0.46
N ILE A 423 20.68 8.87 -0.80
CA ILE A 423 19.79 7.88 -0.16
C ILE A 423 20.70 7.01 0.71
N ASP A 424 20.50 7.04 2.02
CA ASP A 424 21.32 6.35 3.01
C ASP A 424 20.54 5.19 3.61
N ALA A 425 20.91 3.98 3.23
CA ALA A 425 20.44 2.72 3.79
C ALA A 425 21.59 1.95 4.44
N SER A 426 22.60 2.65 4.96
CA SER A 426 23.73 2.02 5.63
C SER A 426 23.33 1.33 6.93
N GLY A 427 24.11 0.31 7.32
CA GLY A 427 24.00 -0.31 8.64
C GLY A 427 24.68 0.54 9.71
N GLY A 428 24.17 0.48 10.93
CA GLY A 428 24.75 1.18 12.07
C GLY A 428 26.08 0.57 12.52
N ASP A 429 26.95 1.41 13.06
CA ASP A 429 28.22 0.99 13.64
C ASP A 429 28.01 0.22 14.96
N GLY A 430 28.88 -0.74 15.24
CA GLY A 430 28.96 -1.40 16.52
C GLY A 430 29.41 -0.45 17.64
N GLY A 431 28.88 -0.67 18.84
CA GLY A 431 29.19 0.18 19.99
C GLY A 431 30.67 0.16 20.37
N PRO A 432 31.22 1.30 20.84
CA PRO A 432 32.60 1.36 21.31
C PRO A 432 32.75 0.66 22.67
N ALA A 433 33.97 0.22 23.00
CA ALA A 433 34.22 -0.39 24.31
C ALA A 433 33.97 0.61 25.45
N ASN A 434 33.38 0.13 26.55
CA ASN A 434 33.37 0.84 27.82
C ASN A 434 34.55 0.37 28.68
N ALA A 435 35.41 1.30 29.11
CA ALA A 435 36.50 0.99 30.03
C ALA A 435 35.98 1.04 31.48
N CYS A 436 35.23 0.03 31.88
CA CYS A 436 34.80 -0.15 33.26
C CYS A 436 35.98 -0.71 34.09
N GLY A 437 36.44 0.04 35.09
CA GLY A 437 37.49 -0.43 36.01
C GLY A 437 38.91 -0.61 35.42
N GLY A 438 39.11 -0.38 34.12
CA GLY A 438 40.40 -0.53 33.43
C GLY A 438 40.54 -1.81 32.60
N ASN A 439 39.53 -2.66 32.58
CA ASN A 439 39.41 -3.78 31.65
C ASN A 439 38.48 -3.38 30.47
N LEU A 440 38.61 -4.10 29.35
CA LEU A 440 37.89 -3.81 28.11
C LEU A 440 36.96 -4.99 27.79
N GLY A 441 35.65 -4.75 27.82
CA GLY A 441 34.67 -5.70 27.33
C GLY A 441 34.67 -5.82 25.81
N GLY A 442 33.96 -6.83 25.29
CA GLY A 442 33.85 -7.11 23.87
C GLY A 442 33.15 -5.99 23.11
N LEU A 443 33.62 -5.77 21.87
CA LEU A 443 33.08 -4.76 20.96
C LEU A 443 31.87 -5.28 20.19
N GLY A 444 30.92 -4.39 19.90
CA GLY A 444 29.74 -4.71 19.11
C GLY A 444 30.10 -4.85 17.63
N GLY A 445 29.45 -5.77 16.93
CA GLY A 445 29.53 -5.85 15.47
C GLY A 445 28.70 -4.75 14.80
N GLY A 446 29.09 -4.32 13.61
CA GLY A 446 28.29 -3.41 12.78
C GLY A 446 27.11 -4.12 12.13
N GLY A 447 26.01 -3.42 11.94
CA GLY A 447 24.82 -3.91 11.23
C GLY A 447 25.06 -3.99 9.72
N ALA A 448 24.35 -4.89 9.03
CA ALA A 448 24.42 -4.96 7.58
C ALA A 448 23.72 -3.77 6.92
N GLY A 449 24.18 -3.35 5.74
CA GLY A 449 23.48 -2.39 4.90
C GLY A 449 22.15 -2.93 4.39
N GLY A 450 21.25 -2.01 4.07
CA GLY A 450 19.88 -2.27 3.68
C GLY A 450 19.66 -2.45 2.18
N THR A 451 18.49 -2.05 1.70
CA THR A 451 18.11 -2.19 0.29
C THR A 451 17.58 -0.89 -0.28
N ILE A 452 18.04 -0.52 -1.47
CA ILE A 452 17.50 0.60 -2.26
C ILE A 452 17.01 0.04 -3.60
N GLN A 453 15.72 0.18 -3.89
CA GLN A 453 15.13 -0.13 -5.19
C GLN A 453 14.55 1.13 -5.82
N LEU A 454 14.90 1.39 -7.07
CA LEU A 454 14.42 2.52 -7.86
C LEU A 454 13.85 1.99 -9.18
N ASP A 455 12.63 2.37 -9.52
CA ASP A 455 11.92 1.90 -10.71
C ASP A 455 11.28 3.09 -11.45
N SER A 456 11.71 3.36 -12.69
CA SER A 456 11.16 4.44 -13.50
C SER A 456 11.25 4.16 -15.00
N PRO A 457 10.31 4.66 -15.82
CA PRO A 457 10.30 4.41 -17.25
C PRO A 457 11.33 5.25 -18.03
N ALA A 458 12.01 6.22 -17.39
CA ALA A 458 12.95 7.13 -18.02
C ALA A 458 14.41 6.79 -17.69
N THR A 459 15.35 7.40 -18.41
CA THR A 459 16.77 7.31 -18.02
C THR A 459 16.99 8.09 -16.72
N ASP A 460 17.10 7.34 -15.63
CA ASP A 460 17.42 7.84 -14.31
C ASP A 460 18.74 8.60 -14.25
N ALA A 461 18.74 9.72 -13.52
CA ALA A 461 19.92 10.55 -13.30
C ALA A 461 20.50 10.30 -11.90
N MET A 462 21.33 9.26 -11.79
CA MET A 462 21.98 8.86 -10.55
C MET A 462 23.37 9.51 -10.42
N MET A 463 23.40 10.77 -9.99
CA MET A 463 24.63 11.56 -9.80
C MET A 463 25.01 11.72 -8.32
N GLY A 464 24.11 11.32 -7.42
CA GLY A 464 24.26 11.34 -5.97
C GLY A 464 24.85 10.05 -5.40
N ILE A 465 24.65 9.85 -4.10
CA ILE A 465 25.13 8.70 -3.34
C ILE A 465 23.93 7.79 -3.02
N LEU A 466 24.08 6.50 -3.33
CA LEU A 466 23.21 5.44 -2.84
C LEU A 466 24.05 4.63 -1.85
N ASP A 467 23.96 4.99 -0.57
CA ASP A 467 24.74 4.35 0.48
C ASP A 467 24.00 3.13 0.99
N VAL A 468 24.69 2.01 0.94
CA VAL A 468 24.17 0.70 1.28
C VAL A 468 25.24 -0.06 2.06
N THR A 469 26.22 0.66 2.61
CA THR A 469 27.39 0.08 3.27
C THR A 469 27.02 -0.59 4.58
N GLY A 470 27.69 -1.69 4.89
CA GLY A 470 27.63 -2.28 6.22
C GLY A 470 28.31 -1.38 7.24
N GLY A 471 27.74 -1.32 8.45
CA GLY A 471 28.32 -0.58 9.56
C GLY A 471 29.67 -1.15 9.98
N ALA A 472 30.55 -0.29 10.49
CA ALA A 472 31.82 -0.72 11.04
C ALA A 472 31.60 -1.45 12.38
N GLY A 473 32.49 -2.39 12.72
CA GLY A 473 32.54 -2.90 14.08
C GLY A 473 33.04 -1.83 15.06
N GLY A 474 32.70 -1.98 16.34
CA GLY A 474 33.29 -1.16 17.40
C GLY A 474 34.82 -1.29 17.41
N SER A 475 35.55 -0.24 17.75
CA SER A 475 37.02 -0.23 17.79
C SER A 475 37.58 0.42 19.07
N ILE A 476 38.75 -0.03 19.52
CA ILE A 476 39.47 0.52 20.69
C ILE A 476 40.77 1.27 20.37
N GLY A 477 41.14 1.39 19.09
CA GLY A 477 42.28 2.22 18.64
C GLY A 477 43.68 1.75 19.06
N PHE A 478 43.82 0.64 19.79
CA PHE A 478 45.07 -0.01 20.17
C PHE A 478 44.98 -1.52 19.95
N ASP A 479 45.95 -2.08 19.22
CA ASP A 479 46.20 -3.51 18.99
C ASP A 479 44.97 -4.45 18.92
N GLY A 480 44.20 -4.39 17.82
CA GLY A 480 43.78 -5.60 17.09
C GLY A 480 42.47 -6.31 17.46
N TYR A 481 41.63 -5.74 18.32
CA TYR A 481 40.29 -6.29 18.61
C TYR A 481 39.26 -5.26 18.14
N ASP A 482 38.60 -5.54 17.03
CA ASP A 482 37.49 -4.75 16.49
C ASP A 482 36.28 -5.68 16.31
N GLY A 483 35.07 -5.14 16.48
CA GLY A 483 33.85 -5.87 16.14
C GLY A 483 33.82 -6.28 14.67
N GLY A 484 33.05 -7.30 14.32
CA GLY A 484 32.84 -7.66 12.92
C GLY A 484 32.13 -6.52 12.17
N ALA A 485 32.63 -6.14 10.99
CA ALA A 485 31.91 -5.21 10.11
C ALA A 485 30.68 -5.90 9.50
N GLY A 486 29.60 -5.14 9.35
CA GLY A 486 28.39 -5.58 8.67
C GLY A 486 28.64 -5.85 7.20
N ALA A 487 27.79 -6.71 6.63
CA ALA A 487 27.72 -6.90 5.19
C ALA A 487 27.21 -5.63 4.47
N ASP A 488 27.72 -5.34 3.28
CA ASP A 488 27.07 -4.36 2.39
C ASP A 488 25.70 -4.90 1.93
N GLY A 489 24.77 -3.98 1.77
CA GLY A 489 23.43 -4.20 1.23
C GLY A 489 23.40 -4.19 -0.30
N ASN A 490 22.26 -3.83 -0.89
CA ASN A 490 22.09 -3.88 -2.34
C ASN A 490 21.29 -2.71 -2.93
N VAL A 491 21.64 -2.36 -4.17
CA VAL A 491 20.97 -1.33 -4.97
C VAL A 491 20.45 -1.95 -6.26
N VAL A 492 19.17 -1.74 -6.56
CA VAL A 492 18.52 -2.14 -7.81
C VAL A 492 17.93 -0.91 -8.47
N VAL A 493 18.26 -0.70 -9.75
CA VAL A 493 17.68 0.36 -10.59
C VAL A 493 17.11 -0.33 -11.82
N LEU A 494 15.79 -0.23 -12.02
CA LEU A 494 15.02 -0.96 -13.05
C LEU A 494 14.66 -0.08 -14.24
#